data_AF-A0A7S2W241-F1
#
_entry.id   AF-A0A7S2W241-F1
#
_cell.length_a   1.000
_cell.length_b   1.000
_cell.length_c   1.000
_cell.angle_alpha   90.00
_cell.angle_beta   90.00
_cell.angle_gamma   90.00
#
_symmetry.space_group_name_H-M   'P 1'
#
loop_
_entity.id
_entity.type
_entity.pdbx_description
1 polymer ?
#
loop_
_entity_poly.entity_id
_entity_poly.type
_entity_poly.pdbx_seq_one_letter_code
_entity_poly.pdbx_strand_id
1 'polypeptide(L)'
;TTLFRSLGSFKKHVNLTQHSIDSGTEITDATLQELSDLHPRVEGITAKNCDEITDVGLWALARNCHLINELDFSNCTKITHVGLRSMSLRCDGLRKLSL
;
A
#
# COMPACT_ATOMS: atom_id res chain seq x y z
N THR A 1 9.08 13.23 -7.13
CA THR A 1 8.68 12.19 -6.17
C THR A 1 8.87 12.74 -4.76
N THR A 2 7.85 13.48 -4.34
CA THR A 2 7.79 14.26 -3.08
C THR A 2 6.49 13.90 -2.32
N LEU A 3 5.79 12.85 -2.77
CA LEU A 3 4.39 12.54 -2.48
C LEU A 3 4.14 12.37 -0.98
N PHE A 4 5.03 11.64 -0.31
CA PHE A 4 4.92 11.45 1.14
C PHE A 4 5.81 12.37 1.96
N ARG A 5 6.57 13.27 1.32
CA ARG A 5 7.35 14.28 2.04
C ARG A 5 6.52 15.51 2.41
N SER A 6 5.43 15.80 1.70
CA SER A 6 4.53 16.93 2.00
C SER A 6 3.30 16.56 2.83
N LEU A 7 3.02 15.26 3.02
CA LEU A 7 2.03 14.80 3.97
C LEU A 7 2.60 15.09 5.37
N GLY A 8 2.10 16.15 6.02
CA GLY A 8 2.36 16.40 7.45
C GLY A 8 2.01 15.17 8.33
N SER A 9 2.32 15.22 9.62
CA SER A 9 2.23 14.12 10.61
C SER A 9 1.82 12.74 10.05
N PHE A 10 2.82 11.86 9.89
CA PHE A 10 2.63 10.53 9.33
C PHE A 10 1.46 9.78 9.99
N LYS A 11 0.46 9.42 9.17
CA LYS A 11 -0.68 8.61 9.60
C LYS A 11 -0.33 7.14 9.49
N LYS A 12 -0.61 6.38 10.55
CA LYS A 12 -0.50 4.91 10.54
C LYS A 12 -1.39 4.24 9.49
N HIS A 13 -2.51 4.90 9.13
CA HIS A 13 -3.43 4.44 8.09
C HIS A 13 -3.43 5.44 6.94
N VAL A 14 -3.11 4.96 5.74
CA VAL A 14 -2.97 5.77 4.53
C VAL A 14 -4.07 5.39 3.54
N ASN A 15 -4.87 6.38 3.13
CA ASN A 15 -5.89 6.20 2.11
C ASN A 15 -5.38 6.77 0.78
N LEU A 16 -4.80 5.90 -0.05
CA LEU A 16 -4.28 6.24 -1.37
C LEU A 16 -5.41 6.47 -2.39
N THR A 17 -6.59 5.89 -2.17
CA THR A 17 -7.78 6.14 -3.01
C THR A 17 -8.19 7.61 -2.92
N GLN A 18 -8.32 8.13 -1.69
CA GLN A 18 -8.63 9.54 -1.46
C GLN A 18 -7.51 10.43 -2.01
N HIS A 19 -6.26 10.03 -1.80
CA HIS A 19 -5.12 10.77 -2.34
C HIS A 19 -5.19 10.91 -3.86
N SER A 20 -5.48 9.83 -4.59
CA SER A 20 -5.63 9.84 -6.05
C SER A 20 -6.71 10.82 -6.51
N ILE A 21 -7.84 10.88 -5.80
CA ILE A 21 -8.93 11.81 -6.07
C ILE A 21 -8.47 13.26 -5.85
N ASP A 22 -7.77 13.51 -4.74
CA ASP A 22 -7.33 14.86 -4.38
C ASP A 22 -6.23 15.40 -5.30
N SER A 23 -5.30 14.54 -5.73
CA SER A 23 -4.15 14.93 -6.55
C SER A 23 -4.39 14.78 -8.06
N GLY A 24 -5.38 13.98 -8.47
CA GLY A 24 -5.56 13.55 -9.85
C GLY A 24 -4.46 12.63 -10.37
N THR A 25 -3.63 12.06 -9.48
CA THR A 25 -2.54 11.16 -9.87
C THR A 25 -2.95 9.71 -9.68
N GLU A 26 -2.56 8.88 -10.64
CA GLU A 26 -2.73 7.43 -10.54
C GLU A 26 -1.83 6.83 -9.45
N ILE A 27 -2.34 5.81 -8.76
CA ILE A 27 -1.60 5.05 -7.76
C ILE A 27 -1.00 3.82 -8.43
N THR A 28 0.32 3.68 -8.32
CA THR A 28 1.08 2.63 -8.97
C THR A 28 1.99 1.90 -7.98
N ASP A 29 2.65 0.84 -8.43
CA ASP A 29 3.71 0.17 -7.66
C ASP A 29 4.81 1.14 -7.18
N ALA A 30 5.13 2.18 -7.97
CA ALA A 30 6.09 3.20 -7.57
C ALA A 30 5.60 4.03 -6.37
N THR A 31 4.29 4.28 -6.29
CA THR A 31 3.66 4.95 -5.14
C THR A 31 3.80 4.11 -3.89
N LEU A 32 3.57 2.79 -3.98
CA LEU A 32 3.75 1.87 -2.86
C LEU A 32 5.22 1.73 -2.45
N GLN A 33 6.15 1.72 -3.41
CA GLN A 33 7.58 1.73 -3.14
C GLN A 33 8.00 2.98 -2.35
N GLU A 34 7.62 4.18 -2.83
CA GLU A 34 7.93 5.44 -2.13
C GLU A 34 7.30 5.49 -0.73
N LEU A 35 6.06 5.02 -0.59
CA LEU A 35 5.40 4.90 0.72
C LEU A 35 6.23 3.99 1.65
N SER A 36 6.61 2.81 1.16
CA SER A 36 7.31 1.81 1.97
C SER A 36 8.67 2.29 2.46
N ASP A 37 9.40 3.04 1.62
CA ASP A 37 10.74 3.53 1.94
C ASP A 37 10.69 4.71 2.92
N LEU A 38 9.70 5.59 2.79
CA LEU A 38 9.56 6.75 3.66
C LEU A 38 8.83 6.43 4.98
N HIS A 39 7.98 5.40 4.97
CA HIS A 39 7.02 5.14 6.05
C HIS A 39 6.95 3.65 6.45
N PRO A 40 8.05 3.08 6.98
CA PRO A 40 8.11 1.65 7.36
C PRO A 40 7.17 1.28 8.52
N ARG A 41 6.58 2.27 9.21
CA ARG A 41 5.66 2.06 10.34
C ARG A 41 4.18 2.15 9.97
N VAL A 42 3.85 2.12 8.67
CA VAL A 42 2.46 2.05 8.23
C VAL A 42 1.81 0.76 8.72
N GLU A 43 0.57 0.88 9.18
CA GLU A 43 -0.25 -0.21 9.72
C GLU A 43 -1.42 -0.53 8.78
N GLY A 44 -1.99 0.48 8.10
CA GLY A 44 -3.13 0.31 7.21
C GLY A 44 -2.97 1.02 5.87
N ILE A 45 -3.37 0.36 4.78
CA ILE A 45 -3.37 0.95 3.42
C ILE A 45 -4.71 0.67 2.73
N THR A 46 -5.29 1.70 2.10
CA THR A 46 -6.46 1.57 1.23
C THR A 46 -6.19 2.16 -0.15
N ALA A 47 -6.25 1.32 -1.18
CA ALA A 47 -6.08 1.68 -2.59
C ALA A 47 -7.07 0.86 -3.43
N LYS A 48 -8.30 1.36 -3.59
CA LYS A 48 -9.37 0.68 -4.33
C LYS A 48 -9.34 1.06 -5.80
N ASN A 49 -9.74 0.13 -6.66
CA ASN A 49 -9.79 0.34 -8.12
C ASN A 49 -8.46 0.87 -8.70
N CYS A 50 -7.32 0.41 -8.16
CA CYS A 50 -5.99 0.83 -8.58
C CYS A 50 -5.35 -0.30 -9.40
N ASP A 51 -5.71 -0.40 -10.68
CA ASP A 51 -5.23 -1.48 -11.56
C ASP A 51 -3.74 -1.38 -11.92
N GLU A 52 -3.08 -0.26 -11.64
CA GLU A 52 -1.61 -0.13 -11.79
C GLU A 52 -0.82 -0.58 -10.56
N ILE A 53 -1.51 -1.15 -9.56
CA ILE A 53 -0.89 -1.87 -8.46
C ILE A 53 -0.86 -3.36 -8.79
N THR A 54 0.32 -3.95 -8.66
CA THR A 54 0.56 -5.38 -8.91
C THR A 54 1.19 -6.05 -7.70
N ASP A 55 1.55 -7.33 -7.84
CA ASP A 55 2.32 -8.04 -6.83
C ASP A 55 3.66 -7.36 -6.49
N VAL A 56 4.23 -6.57 -7.42
CA VAL A 56 5.48 -5.82 -7.20
C VAL A 56 5.32 -4.76 -6.12
N GLY A 57 4.22 -4.01 -6.13
CA GLY A 57 3.93 -3.02 -5.09
C GLY A 57 3.71 -3.66 -3.72
N LEU A 58 3.05 -4.82 -3.67
CA LEU A 58 2.93 -5.60 -2.44
C LEU A 58 4.29 -6.10 -1.94
N TRP A 59 5.21 -6.49 -2.82
CA TRP A 59 6.56 -6.88 -2.41
C TRP A 59 7.33 -5.73 -1.78
N ALA A 60 7.18 -4.51 -2.32
CA ALA A 60 7.79 -3.32 -1.76
C ALA A 60 7.29 -3.07 -0.32
N LEU A 61 5.98 -3.17 -0.11
CA LEU A 61 5.37 -3.07 1.22
C LEU A 61 5.87 -4.18 2.15
N ALA A 62 5.82 -5.44 1.74
CA ALA A 62 6.29 -6.58 2.53
C ALA A 62 7.76 -6.47 2.94
N ARG A 63 8.60 -5.80 2.13
CA ARG A 63 10.02 -5.63 2.41
C ARG A 63 10.29 -4.68 3.57
N ASN A 64 9.54 -3.60 3.67
CA ASN A 64 9.85 -2.48 4.58
C ASN A 64 8.80 -2.28 5.70
N CYS A 65 7.55 -2.72 5.49
CA CYS A 65 6.39 -2.36 6.32
C CYS A 65 5.84 -3.59 7.08
N HIS A 66 6.59 -4.07 8.07
CA HIS A 66 6.24 -5.28 8.84
C HIS A 66 5.06 -5.08 9.81
N LEU A 67 4.66 -3.84 10.09
CA LEU A 67 3.57 -3.51 11.02
C LEU A 67 2.19 -3.47 10.35
N ILE A 68 2.11 -3.74 9.05
CA ILE A 68 0.84 -3.76 8.31
C ILE A 68 -0.09 -4.80 8.95
N ASN A 69 -1.28 -4.34 9.32
CA ASN A 69 -2.35 -5.13 9.89
C ASN A 69 -3.67 -5.02 9.11
N GLU A 70 -3.84 -3.97 8.29
CA GLU A 70 -5.01 -3.78 7.43
C GLU A 70 -4.62 -3.41 5.98
N LEU A 71 -5.13 -4.16 5.01
CA LEU A 71 -4.99 -3.86 3.58
C LEU A 71 -6.36 -3.91 2.91
N ASP A 72 -6.68 -2.88 2.14
CA ASP A 72 -7.88 -2.82 1.31
C ASP A 72 -7.49 -2.40 -0.11
N PHE A 73 -7.34 -3.42 -0.96
CA PHE A 73 -7.08 -3.29 -2.39
C PHE A 73 -8.30 -3.73 -3.21
N SER A 74 -9.52 -3.51 -2.70
CA SER A 74 -10.75 -3.91 -3.37
C SER A 74 -10.79 -3.44 -4.83
N ASN A 75 -11.13 -4.34 -5.75
CA ASN A 75 -11.16 -4.15 -7.19
C ASN A 75 -9.80 -3.85 -7.84
N CYS A 76 -8.67 -4.23 -7.22
CA CYS A 76 -7.36 -4.18 -7.88
C CYS A 76 -7.11 -5.51 -8.59
N THR A 77 -7.38 -5.56 -9.90
CA THR A 77 -7.46 -6.82 -10.64
C THR A 77 -6.11 -7.48 -10.94
N LYS A 78 -5.01 -6.71 -10.86
CA LYS A 78 -3.64 -7.20 -11.16
C LYS A 78 -2.88 -7.73 -9.94
N ILE A 79 -3.47 -7.67 -8.75
CA ILE A 79 -2.92 -8.30 -7.54
C ILE A 79 -3.31 -9.78 -7.53
N THR A 80 -2.33 -10.65 -7.25
CA THR A 80 -2.54 -12.09 -7.20
C THR A 80 -2.16 -12.67 -5.84
N HIS A 81 -2.38 -13.98 -5.70
CA HIS A 81 -1.95 -14.74 -4.53
C HIS A 81 -0.43 -14.67 -4.29
N VAL A 82 0.39 -14.35 -5.31
CA VAL A 82 1.84 -14.21 -5.17
C VAL A 82 2.19 -13.00 -4.30
N GLY A 83 1.58 -11.83 -4.56
CA GLY A 83 1.76 -10.64 -3.73
C GLY A 83 1.13 -10.80 -2.35
N LEU A 84 -0.01 -11.47 -2.24
CA LEU A 84 -0.58 -11.78 -0.92
C LEU A 84 0.34 -12.67 -0.08
N ARG A 85 0.97 -13.68 -0.70
CA ARG A 85 1.90 -14.57 -0.03
C ARG A 85 3.08 -13.81 0.55
N SER A 86 3.65 -12.83 -0.16
CA SER A 86 4.74 -12.03 0.39
C SER A 86 4.31 -11.22 1.61
N MET A 87 3.09 -10.66 1.61
CA MET A 87 2.55 -9.97 2.79
C MET A 87 2.43 -10.94 3.97
N SER A 88 1.86 -12.14 3.74
CA SER A 88 1.67 -13.13 4.81
C SER A 88 2.98 -13.62 5.44
N LEU A 89 4.09 -13.59 4.70
CA LEU A 89 5.40 -14.02 5.18
C LEU A 89 6.19 -12.94 5.94
N ARG A 90 5.76 -11.68 5.85
CA ARG A 90 6.52 -10.53 6.37
C ARG A 90 5.72 -9.64 7.32
N CYS A 91 4.40 -9.76 7.32
CA CYS A 91 3.47 -8.96 8.11
C CYS A 91 2.66 -9.91 9.00
N ASP A 92 3.26 -10.40 10.09
CA ASP A 92 2.65 -11.37 11.01
C ASP A 92 1.38 -10.83 11.71
N GLY A 93 1.19 -9.51 11.69
CA GLY A 93 0.05 -8.81 12.27
C GLY A 93 -1.14 -8.61 11.33
N LEU A 94 -1.12 -9.14 10.10
CA LEU A 94 -2.19 -8.95 9.12
C LEU A 94 -3.51 -9.57 9.62
N ARG A 95 -4.53 -8.72 9.81
CA ARG A 95 -5.86 -9.12 10.33
C ARG A 95 -6.99 -8.83 9.36
N LYS A 96 -6.80 -7.87 8.46
CA LYS A 96 -7.80 -7.48 7.47
C LYS A 96 -7.15 -7.36 6.10
N LEU A 97 -7.75 -8.03 5.13
CA LEU A 97 -7.33 -8.03 3.74
C LEU A 97 -8.57 -8.07 2.85
N SER A 98 -8.68 -7.10 1.95
CA SER A 98 -9.71 -7.06 0.90
C SER A 98 -9.05 -6.91 -0.47
N LEU A 99 -9.52 -7.68 -1.45
CA LEU A 99 -9.15 -7.61 -2.88
C LEU A 99 -10.40 -7.41 -3.73
#